data_AF-A0A662S3Y6-F1
#
_entry.id   AF-A0A662S3Y6-F1
#
_cell.length_a   1.000
_cell.length_b   1.000
_cell.length_c   1.000
_cell.angle_alpha   90.00
_cell.angle_beta   90.00
_cell.angle_gamma   90.00
#
_symmetry.space_group_name_H-M   'P 1'
#
loop_
_entity.id
_entity.type
_entity.pdbx_description
1 polymer ?
#
loop_
_entity_poly.entity_id
_entity_poly.type
_entity_poly.pdbx_seq_one_letter_code
_entity_poly.pdbx_strand_id
1 'polypeptide(L)' 'MRYYYRERVRCSICGNVDEGYMLEIDLWFLTLERGICEKCLSRMFRGLHKERSITRIKKDLGKEIIN' A
#
# COMPACT_ATOMS: atom_id res chain seq x y z
N MET A 1 -0.75 -2.54 -12.35
CA MET A 1 -0.81 -2.51 -10.87
C MET A 1 -0.89 -1.06 -10.44
N ARG A 2 -1.97 -0.67 -9.80
CA ARG A 2 -2.20 0.69 -9.30
C ARG A 2 -2.31 0.63 -7.79
N TYR A 3 -1.83 1.66 -7.11
CA TYR A 3 -2.06 1.83 -5.69
C TYR A 3 -2.47 3.28 -5.43
N TYR A 4 -3.39 3.48 -4.50
CA TYR A 4 -3.77 4.82 -4.05
C TYR A 4 -4.10 4.81 -2.58
N TYR A 5 -3.86 5.95 -1.93
CA TYR A 5 -4.16 6.14 -0.53
C TYR A 5 -5.67 6.37 -0.32
N ARG A 6 -6.24 5.79 0.74
CA ARG A 6 -7.58 6.07 1.24
C ARG A 6 -7.59 6.14 2.76
N GLU A 7 -8.40 7.05 3.29
CA GLU A 7 -8.61 7.23 4.73
C GLU A 7 -9.28 6.02 5.40
N ARG A 8 -10.00 5.19 4.63
CA ARG A 8 -10.67 3.99 5.12
C ARG A 8 -10.47 2.84 4.14
N VAL A 9 -9.63 1.89 4.52
CA VAL A 9 -9.45 0.61 3.83
C VAL A 9 -9.67 -0.54 4.80
N ARG A 10 -10.39 -1.58 4.37
CA ARG A 10 -10.44 -2.83 5.12
C ARG A 10 -9.14 -3.59 4.88
N CYS A 11 -8.30 -3.68 5.90
CA CYS A 11 -7.01 -4.31 5.78
C CYS A 11 -7.17 -5.83 5.58
N SER A 12 -6.59 -6.35 4.50
CA SER A 12 -6.59 -7.78 4.17
C SER A 12 -5.71 -8.62 5.11
N ILE A 13 -4.90 -7.99 5.96
CA ILE A 13 -3.95 -8.66 6.87
C ILE A 13 -4.51 -8.75 8.29
N CYS A 14 -4.95 -7.63 8.86
CA CYS A 14 -5.47 -7.60 10.23
C CYS A 14 -7.00 -7.53 10.30
N GLY A 15 -7.71 -7.38 9.19
CA GLY A 15 -9.17 -7.29 9.13
C GLY A 15 -9.76 -5.94 9.58
N ASN A 16 -8.96 -5.08 10.22
CA ASN A 16 -9.41 -3.77 10.70
C ASN A 16 -9.63 -2.78 9.55
N VAL A 17 -10.55 -1.83 9.76
CA VAL A 17 -10.74 -0.68 8.88
C VAL A 17 -9.94 0.49 9.44
N ASP A 18 -8.95 0.96 8.69
CA ASP A 18 -8.04 2.04 9.09
C ASP A 18 -7.53 2.76 7.83
N GLU A 19 -6.74 3.81 7.99
CA GLU A 19 -6.08 4.48 6.87
C GLU A 19 -5.03 3.58 6.19
N GLY A 20 -4.89 3.70 4.87
CA GLY A 20 -3.90 2.93 4.13
C GLY A 20 -4.05 2.99 2.63
N TYR A 21 -3.60 1.93 1.96
CA TYR A 21 -3.49 1.88 0.50
C TYR A 21 -4.41 0.79 -0.04
N MET A 22 -5.14 1.12 -1.10
CA MET A 22 -5.81 0.13 -1.95
C MET A 22 -4.86 -0.24 -3.08
N LEU A 23 -4.68 -1.54 -3.27
CA LEU A 23 -3.91 -2.13 -4.35
C LEU A 23 -4.89 -2.74 -5.36
N GLU A 24 -4.83 -2.27 -6.59
CA GLU A 24 -5.60 -2.78 -7.72
C GLU A 24 -4.66 -3.48 -8.70
N ILE A 25 -4.89 -4.77 -8.91
CA ILE A 25 -4.16 -5.59 -9.86
C ILE A 25 -5.14 -6.04 -10.94
N ASP A 26 -5.04 -5.42 -12.10
CA ASP A 26 -5.77 -5.82 -13.28
C ASP A 26 -5.21 -7.15 -13.81
N LEU A 27 -5.99 -8.21 -13.71
CA LEU A 27 -5.79 -9.45 -14.44
C LEU A 27 -6.66 -9.43 -15.70
N TRP A 28 -6.30 -10.22 -16.71
CA TRP A 28 -6.95 -10.23 -18.04
C TRP A 28 -8.50 -10.28 -17.97
N PHE A 29 -9.06 -10.98 -16.99
CA PHE A 29 -10.51 -11.19 -16.85
C PHE A 29 -11.10 -10.60 -15.54
N LEU A 30 -10.29 -10.01 -14.66
CA LEU A 30 -10.76 -9.51 -13.35
C LEU A 30 -9.77 -8.51 -12.74
N THR A 31 -10.26 -7.45 -12.10
CA THR A 31 -9.44 -6.60 -11.23
C THR A 31 -9.49 -7.11 -9.79
N LEU A 32 -8.32 -7.47 -9.24
CA LEU A 32 -8.18 -7.82 -7.84
C LEU A 32 -7.92 -6.57 -7.01
N GLU A 33 -8.81 -6.29 -6.07
CA GLU A 33 -8.69 -5.16 -5.15
C GLU A 33 -8.30 -5.64 -3.74
N ARG A 34 -7.27 -5.04 -3.15
CA ARG A 34 -6.80 -5.38 -1.79
C ARG A 34 -6.47 -4.11 -1.01
N GLY A 35 -7.16 -3.91 0.11
CA GLY A 35 -6.82 -2.87 1.08
C GLY A 35 -5.74 -3.35 2.06
N ILE A 36 -4.76 -2.50 2.36
CA ILE A 36 -3.74 -2.72 3.39
C ILE A 36 -3.61 -1.45 4.23
N CYS A 37 -3.81 -1.54 5.55
CA CYS A 37 -3.63 -0.39 6.43
C CYS A 37 -2.15 -0.03 6.61
N GLU A 38 -1.86 1.25 6.89
CA GLU A 38 -0.48 1.74 7.06
C GLU A 38 0.28 1.00 8.16
N LYS A 39 -0.40 0.60 9.23
CA LYS A 39 0.21 -0.16 10.34
C LYS A 39 0.74 -1.51 9.88
N CYS A 40 -0.06 -2.26 9.14
CA CYS A 40 0.36 -3.56 8.60
C CYS A 40 1.42 -3.38 7.51
N LEU A 41 1.27 -2.38 6.64
CA LEU A 41 2.26 -2.04 5.63
C LEU A 41 3.62 -1.75 6.28
N SER A 42 3.63 -0.88 7.30
CA SER A 42 4.83 -0.56 8.08
C SER A 42 5.43 -1.80 8.73
N ARG A 43 4.62 -2.72 9.27
CA ARG A 43 5.11 -3.98 9.85
C ARG A 43 5.73 -4.91 8.81
N MET A 44 5.13 -5.03 7.62
CA MET A 44 5.68 -5.84 6.52
C MET A 44 7.03 -5.28 6.07
N PHE A 45 7.12 -3.97 5.85
CA PHE A 45 8.36 -3.34 5.42
C PHE A 45 9.41 -3.25 6.52
N ARG A 46 9.04 -3.23 7.80
CA ARG A 46 10.00 -3.35 8.92
C ARG A 46 10.82 -4.64 8.83
N GLY A 47 10.25 -5.75 8.34
CA GLY A 47 10.97 -7.01 8.13
C GLY A 47 11.89 -7.00 6.89
N LEU A 48 11.55 -6.22 5.86
CA LEU A 48 12.36 -6.02 4.66
C LEU A 48 13.50 -5.01 4.88
N HIS A 49 13.54 -4.40 6.05
CA HIS A 49 14.40 -3.27 6.37
C HIS A 49 15.77 -3.67 6.91
N LYS A 50 16.51 -4.48 6.14
CA LYS A 50 17.97 -4.45 6.23
C LYS A 50 18.61 -3.44 5.27
N GLU A 51 17.87 -2.85 4.29
CA GLU A 51 18.58 -1.98 3.32
C GLU A 51 17.86 -0.84 2.58
N ARG A 52 16.58 -0.50 2.79
CA ARG A 52 16.01 0.72 2.15
C ARG A 52 15.02 1.45 3.04
N SER A 53 15.40 2.67 3.46
CA SER A 53 14.58 3.59 4.25
C SER A 53 13.19 3.79 3.65
N ILE A 54 12.15 3.55 4.47
CA ILE A 54 10.74 3.91 4.23
C ILE A 54 10.61 5.34 3.64
N THR A 55 11.54 6.24 3.98
CA THR A 55 11.65 7.61 3.44
C THR A 55 11.88 7.65 1.93
N ARG A 56 12.68 6.73 1.34
CA ARG A 56 12.86 6.62 -0.11
C ARG A 56 11.60 6.10 -0.79
N ILE A 57 10.95 5.09 -0.22
CA ILE A 57 9.71 4.54 -0.78
C ILE A 57 8.59 5.60 -0.77
N LYS A 58 8.40 6.33 0.33
CA LYS A 58 7.46 7.46 0.37
C LYS A 58 7.78 8.54 -0.68
N LYS A 59 9.05 8.80 -0.94
CA LYS A 59 9.51 9.76 -1.95
C LYS A 59 9.29 9.26 -3.39
N ASP A 60 9.42 7.96 -3.63
CA ASP A 60 9.19 7.34 -4.94
C ASP A 60 7.68 7.22 -5.23
N LEU A 61 6.86 6.85 -4.24
CA LEU A 61 5.40 6.79 -4.38
C LEU A 61 4.76 8.19 -4.45
N GLY A 62 5.31 9.19 -3.75
CA GLY A 62 4.83 10.56 -3.77
C GLY A 62 5.24 11.38 -5.00
N LYS A 63 6.21 10.90 -5.80
CA LYS A 63 6.65 11.58 -7.03
C LYS A 63 5.79 11.26 -8.25
N GLU A 64 4.93 10.25 -8.20
CA GLU A 64 3.97 9.96 -9.30
C GLU A 64 2.74 10.88 -9.30
N ILE A 65 2.59 11.81 -8.34
CA ILE A 65 1.40 12.69 -8.22
C ILE A 65 1.62 14.10 -8.82
N ILE A 66 2.79 14.40 -9.41
CA ILE A 66 2.97 15.64 -10.19
C ILE A 66 3.47 15.27 -11.58
N ASN A 67 2.53 15.00 -12.46
CA ASN A 67 2.65 15.27 -13.89
C ASN A 67 1.33 15.86 -14.37
#